data_AF-A0A3M1XD32-F1
#
_entry.id   AF-A0A3M1XD32-F1
#
_cell.length_a   1.000
_cell.length_b   1.000
_cell.length_c   1.000
_cell.angle_alpha   90.00
_cell.angle_beta   90.00
_cell.angle_gamma   90.00
#
_symmetry.space_group_name_H-M   'P 1'
#
loop_
_entity.id
_entity.type
_entity.pdbx_description
1 polymer ?
#
loop_
_entity_poly.entity_id
_entity_poly.type
_entity_poly.pdbx_seq_one_letter_code
_entity_poly.pdbx_strand_id
1 'polypeptide(L)'
;MDRNSLRHDGLFLILSSQTRLLPELSRRSYTELSLQPEILADWTRALVQKKKWRDIQNLLKHYGHVFSRKRSLWIAYLDALEKTGRRQSYFKELIRYLHKFPSDYDTQDRLIAFLIGSDPEHFRWANAAYWRKAHEGLPRHTGSGRFIYWLSRYFEHTKNRIGQKRLDEYFYSQAPGSFYAGAFWDRFAKDPAMRHRSFVRDWFSVHDRKGYLHWLSLHGGQTPAIRFLARRRPIPYLDDKALRAERELRSSKYQVSESLLWLYRFGYFRLGNETLSALYPDASAKERYGRLSWIGRRSENLNYSVYYTRAYIRELGISEDPFSMPTWLLKTLYPRPYLPIVRRYSRQYGIELEAVYALMRQESLFREDAVSRSGARGLMQIMPRTGRWLA
;
A
#
# COMPACT_ATOMS: atom_id res chain seq x y z
N MET A 1 -17.44 22.98 27.81
CA MET A 1 -15.99 22.94 28.08
C MET A 1 -15.26 23.49 26.87
N ASP A 2 -14.28 24.37 27.08
CA ASP A 2 -13.40 24.83 26.01
C ASP A 2 -12.60 23.64 25.45
N ARG A 3 -12.37 23.61 24.14
CA ARG A 3 -11.68 22.51 23.45
C ARG A 3 -10.23 22.40 23.89
N ASN A 4 -9.59 23.54 24.15
CA ASN A 4 -8.25 23.58 24.70
C ASN A 4 -8.27 23.08 26.15
N SER A 5 -9.26 23.47 26.97
CA SER A 5 -9.33 22.99 28.36
C SER A 5 -9.41 21.47 28.43
N LEU A 6 -10.29 20.83 27.64
CA LEU A 6 -10.43 19.36 27.66
C LEU A 6 -9.12 18.65 27.35
N ARG A 7 -8.39 19.08 26.30
CA ARG A 7 -7.10 18.48 25.94
C ARG A 7 -6.11 18.56 27.11
N HIS A 8 -5.99 19.74 27.71
CA HIS A 8 -5.09 19.98 28.84
C HIS A 8 -5.50 19.19 30.08
N ASP A 9 -6.79 19.12 30.40
CA ASP A 9 -7.32 18.40 31.57
C ASP A 9 -6.92 16.92 31.53
N GLY A 10 -7.15 16.24 30.40
CA GLY A 10 -6.77 14.83 30.29
C GLY A 10 -5.25 14.61 30.27
N LEU A 11 -4.48 15.51 29.64
CA LEU A 11 -3.01 15.46 29.70
C LEU A 11 -2.51 15.66 31.12
N PHE A 12 -3.08 16.62 31.86
CA PHE A 12 -2.74 16.87 33.25
C PHE A 12 -2.99 15.62 34.10
N LEU A 13 -4.14 14.96 33.97
CA LEU A 13 -4.44 13.71 34.68
C LEU A 13 -3.42 12.60 34.38
N ILE A 14 -2.98 12.47 33.12
CA ILE A 14 -1.99 11.47 32.71
C ILE A 14 -0.59 11.80 33.26
N LEU A 15 -0.16 13.05 33.10
CA LEU A 15 1.15 13.52 33.52
C LEU A 15 1.33 13.51 35.04
N SER A 16 0.27 13.87 35.79
CA SER A 16 0.20 13.79 37.25
C SER A 16 -0.06 12.37 37.80
N SER A 17 -0.14 11.35 36.94
CA SER A 17 -0.38 9.95 37.31
C SER A 17 -1.74 9.67 37.96
N GLN A 18 -2.73 10.54 37.72
CA GLN A 18 -4.13 10.39 38.16
C GLN A 18 -5.00 9.69 37.10
N THR A 19 -4.46 8.72 36.37
CA THR A 19 -5.15 8.06 35.23
C THR A 19 -6.46 7.37 35.62
N ARG A 20 -6.69 7.09 36.90
CA ARG A 20 -7.97 6.57 37.44
C ARG A 20 -9.18 7.48 37.16
N LEU A 21 -8.97 8.79 37.02
CA LEU A 21 -10.03 9.77 36.73
C LEU A 21 -10.31 9.92 35.23
N LEU A 22 -9.41 9.41 34.38
CA LEU A 22 -9.49 9.54 32.93
C LEU A 22 -10.75 8.88 32.32
N PRO A 23 -11.22 7.70 32.78
CA PRO A 23 -12.46 7.11 32.26
C PRO A 23 -13.70 7.96 32.52
N GLU A 24 -13.75 8.67 33.65
CA GLU A 24 -14.85 9.55 33.99
C GLU A 24 -14.85 10.80 33.11
N LEU A 25 -13.68 11.46 32.98
CA LEU A 25 -13.51 12.59 32.07
C LEU A 25 -13.90 12.21 30.63
N SER A 26 -13.39 11.07 30.17
CA SER A 26 -13.71 10.53 28.84
C SER A 26 -15.22 10.31 28.65
N ARG A 27 -15.93 9.80 29.66
CA ARG A 27 -17.37 9.54 29.55
C ARG A 27 -18.17 10.84 29.48
N ARG A 28 -17.82 11.84 30.29
CA ARG A 28 -18.47 13.16 30.30
C ARG A 28 -18.26 13.93 28.99
N SER A 29 -17.14 13.70 28.31
CA SER A 29 -16.76 14.38 27.07
C SER A 29 -16.75 13.46 25.84
N TYR A 30 -17.56 12.39 25.85
CA TYR A 30 -17.54 11.35 24.82
C TYR A 30 -17.80 11.88 23.41
N THR A 31 -18.77 12.80 23.27
CA THR A 31 -19.17 13.38 21.98
C THR A 31 -18.04 14.24 21.41
N GLU A 32 -17.46 15.13 22.21
CA GLU A 32 -16.34 15.98 21.82
C GLU A 32 -15.11 15.16 21.40
N LEU A 33 -14.76 14.13 22.20
CA LEU A 33 -13.64 13.23 21.90
C LEU A 33 -13.88 12.41 20.62
N SER A 34 -15.14 12.03 20.35
CA SER A 34 -15.53 11.36 19.11
C SER A 34 -15.44 12.26 17.88
N LEU A 35 -15.75 13.55 18.02
CA LEU A 35 -15.64 14.55 16.95
C LEU A 35 -14.20 15.00 16.74
N GLN A 36 -13.37 15.00 17.79
CA GLN A 36 -11.99 15.49 17.78
C GLN A 36 -10.99 14.39 18.19
N PRO A 37 -10.71 13.42 17.29
CA PRO A 37 -9.77 12.33 17.55
C PRO A 37 -8.36 12.75 17.96
N GLU A 38 -7.94 13.98 17.62
CA GLU A 38 -6.62 14.50 17.96
C GLU A 38 -6.40 14.62 19.47
N ILE A 39 -7.45 14.95 20.22
CA ILE A 39 -7.38 15.01 21.69
C ILE A 39 -7.11 13.62 22.26
N LEU A 40 -7.88 12.62 21.80
CA LEU A 40 -7.65 11.22 22.16
C LEU A 40 -6.25 10.75 21.76
N ALA A 41 -5.75 11.17 20.60
CA ALA A 41 -4.43 10.77 20.10
C ALA A 41 -3.31 11.30 20.99
N ASP A 42 -3.43 12.54 21.48
CA ASP A 42 -2.46 13.13 22.39
C ASP A 42 -2.48 12.46 23.77
N TRP A 43 -3.67 12.22 24.32
CA TRP A 43 -3.80 11.46 25.58
C TRP A 43 -3.20 10.05 25.44
N THR A 44 -3.51 9.37 24.34
CA THR A 44 -2.98 8.04 24.05
C THR A 44 -1.46 8.06 23.92
N ARG A 45 -0.88 9.06 23.24
CA ARG A 45 0.57 9.23 23.12
C ARG A 45 1.24 9.38 24.50
N ALA A 46 0.66 10.18 25.38
CA ALA A 46 1.15 10.35 26.75
C ALA A 46 1.05 9.04 27.57
N LEU A 47 -0.05 8.29 27.43
CA LEU A 47 -0.22 6.99 28.08
C LEU A 47 0.79 5.94 27.56
N VAL A 48 1.09 5.95 26.25
CA VAL A 48 2.11 5.07 25.63
C VAL A 48 3.49 5.36 26.21
N GLN A 49 3.87 6.65 26.32
CA GLN A 49 5.14 7.05 26.94
C GLN A 49 5.27 6.55 28.39
N LYS A 50 4.17 6.59 29.14
CA LYS A 50 4.09 6.06 30.51
C LYS A 50 3.85 4.54 30.60
N LYS A 51 3.79 3.83 29.46
CA LYS A 51 3.52 2.38 29.38
C LYS A 51 2.22 1.95 30.09
N LYS A 52 1.20 2.81 30.11
CA LYS A 52 -0.10 2.58 30.78
C LYS A 52 -1.07 1.79 29.88
N TRP A 53 -0.69 0.57 29.49
CA TRP A 53 -1.42 -0.24 28.49
C TRP A 53 -2.86 -0.58 28.87
N ARG A 54 -3.12 -0.88 30.15
CA ARG A 54 -4.48 -1.15 30.65
C ARG A 54 -5.38 0.07 30.54
N ASP A 55 -4.84 1.25 30.81
CA ASP A 55 -5.57 2.52 30.71
C ASP A 55 -5.91 2.84 29.25
N ILE A 56 -4.96 2.62 28.33
CA ILE A 56 -5.19 2.75 26.87
C ILE A 56 -6.29 1.80 26.42
N GLN A 57 -6.21 0.53 26.81
CA GLN A 57 -7.23 -0.46 26.44
C GLN A 57 -8.61 -0.06 26.95
N ASN A 58 -8.71 0.37 28.21
CA ASN A 58 -9.97 0.77 28.82
C ASN A 58 -10.55 2.05 28.22
N LEU A 59 -9.70 3.00 27.84
CA LEU A 59 -10.11 4.21 27.16
C LEU A 59 -10.62 3.89 25.75
N LEU A 60 -9.77 3.28 24.92
CA LEU A 60 -10.00 3.17 23.48
C LEU A 60 -11.02 2.11 23.09
N LYS A 61 -11.35 1.12 23.95
CA LYS A 61 -12.40 0.13 23.66
C LYS A 61 -13.77 0.76 23.35
N HIS A 62 -14.01 1.99 23.82
CA HIS A 62 -15.26 2.73 23.59
C HIS A 62 -15.22 3.63 22.35
N TYR A 63 -14.07 3.77 21.67
CA TYR A 63 -13.87 4.70 20.55
C TYR A 63 -13.53 3.99 19.23
N GLY A 64 -13.95 2.73 19.07
CA GLY A 64 -13.63 1.93 17.89
C GLY A 64 -14.09 2.57 16.57
N HIS A 65 -15.17 3.37 16.58
CA HIS A 65 -15.68 4.12 15.41
C HIS A 65 -14.71 5.21 14.93
N VAL A 66 -13.80 5.66 15.79
CA VAL A 66 -12.85 6.73 15.49
C VAL A 66 -11.57 6.20 14.83
N PHE A 67 -11.24 4.93 15.05
CA PHE A 67 -9.97 4.34 14.63
C PHE A 67 -9.69 4.44 13.13
N SER A 68 -10.73 4.32 12.29
CA SER A 68 -10.61 4.41 10.84
C SER A 68 -10.22 5.82 10.35
N ARG A 69 -10.62 6.86 11.10
CA ARG A 69 -10.27 8.27 10.83
C ARG A 69 -8.91 8.66 11.43
N LYS A 70 -8.49 8.00 12.51
CA LYS A 70 -7.21 8.24 13.18
C LYS A 70 -6.47 6.94 13.47
N ARG A 71 -5.69 6.50 12.47
CA ARG A 71 -4.93 5.24 12.48
C ARG A 71 -4.01 5.07 13.70
N SER A 72 -3.42 6.15 14.23
CA SER A 72 -2.55 6.10 15.41
C SER A 72 -3.27 5.59 16.67
N LEU A 73 -4.56 5.87 16.82
CA LEU A 73 -5.37 5.34 17.93
C LEU A 73 -5.53 3.82 17.79
N TRP A 74 -5.75 3.35 16.56
CA TRP A 74 -5.90 1.92 16.29
C TRP A 74 -4.61 1.15 16.58
N ILE A 75 -3.47 1.68 16.15
CA ILE A 75 -2.15 1.10 16.45
C ILE A 75 -1.91 1.04 17.96
N ALA A 76 -2.18 2.13 18.69
CA ALA A 76 -2.02 2.14 20.15
C ALA A 76 -2.97 1.16 20.85
N TYR A 77 -4.17 0.95 20.33
CA TYR A 77 -5.09 -0.06 20.84
C TYR A 77 -4.58 -1.48 20.57
N LEU A 78 -4.01 -1.75 19.39
CA LEU A 78 -3.34 -3.01 19.08
C LEU A 78 -2.17 -3.27 20.04
N ASP A 79 -1.32 -2.25 20.29
CA ASP A 79 -0.23 -2.33 21.26
C ASP A 79 -0.76 -2.66 22.66
N ALA A 80 -1.82 -1.97 23.09
CA ALA A 80 -2.43 -2.22 24.38
C ALA A 80 -2.97 -3.66 24.51
N LEU A 81 -3.66 -4.18 23.49
CA LEU A 81 -4.15 -5.57 23.48
C LEU A 81 -3.02 -6.61 23.51
N GLU A 82 -1.94 -6.35 22.78
CA GLU A 82 -0.75 -7.20 22.78
C GLU A 82 -0.10 -7.21 24.18
N LYS A 83 0.19 -6.02 24.74
CA LYS A 83 0.89 -5.88 26.03
C LYS A 83 0.06 -6.29 27.24
N THR A 84 -1.27 -6.29 27.14
CA THR A 84 -2.15 -6.82 28.22
C THR A 84 -2.48 -8.30 28.06
N GLY A 85 -1.92 -9.00 27.08
CA GLY A 85 -2.07 -10.45 26.90
C GLY A 85 -3.45 -10.88 26.37
N ARG A 86 -4.21 -9.98 25.75
CA ARG A 86 -5.55 -10.27 25.23
C ARG A 86 -5.49 -10.93 23.84
N ARG A 87 -4.86 -12.10 23.78
CA ARG A 87 -4.46 -12.78 22.53
C ARG A 87 -5.58 -12.89 21.47
N GLN A 88 -6.78 -13.34 21.86
CA GLN A 88 -7.91 -13.46 20.92
C GLN A 88 -8.42 -12.10 20.41
N SER A 89 -8.57 -11.13 21.31
CA SER A 89 -8.99 -9.77 20.96
C SER A 89 -7.96 -9.11 20.05
N TYR A 90 -6.67 -9.27 20.36
CA TYR A 90 -5.56 -8.78 19.54
C TYR A 90 -5.63 -9.35 18.12
N PHE A 91 -5.76 -10.67 17.97
CA PHE A 91 -5.89 -11.31 16.66
C PHE A 91 -7.10 -10.78 15.86
N LYS A 92 -8.28 -10.73 16.49
CA LYS A 92 -9.49 -10.21 15.84
C LYS A 92 -9.29 -8.77 15.35
N GLU A 93 -8.61 -7.97 16.17
CA GLU A 93 -8.33 -6.58 15.88
C GLU A 93 -7.29 -6.40 14.76
N LEU A 94 -6.26 -7.25 14.69
CA LEU A 94 -5.29 -7.28 13.59
C LEU A 94 -5.99 -7.52 12.24
N ILE A 95 -6.91 -8.49 12.19
CA ILE A 95 -7.68 -8.78 10.97
C ILE A 95 -8.58 -7.60 10.60
N ARG A 96 -9.31 -7.02 11.58
CA ARG A 96 -10.17 -5.84 11.34
C ARG A 96 -9.38 -4.66 10.80
N TYR A 97 -8.19 -4.44 11.35
CA TYR A 97 -7.28 -3.40 10.93
C TYR A 97 -6.77 -3.63 9.49
N LEU A 98 -6.23 -4.83 9.22
CA LEU A 98 -5.66 -5.17 7.91
C LEU A 98 -6.73 -5.27 6.82
N HIS A 99 -7.99 -5.51 7.18
CA HIS A 99 -9.10 -5.38 6.25
C HIS A 99 -9.26 -3.94 5.74
N LYS A 100 -9.06 -2.95 6.62
CA LYS A 100 -9.15 -1.53 6.24
C LYS A 100 -7.85 -1.00 5.62
N PHE A 101 -6.71 -1.46 6.12
CA PHE A 101 -5.38 -0.99 5.71
C PHE A 101 -4.50 -2.17 5.25
N PRO A 102 -4.85 -2.85 4.15
CA PRO A 102 -4.19 -4.08 3.74
C PRO A 102 -2.73 -3.89 3.33
N SER A 103 -2.27 -2.65 3.07
CA SER A 103 -0.88 -2.34 2.70
C SER A 103 0.00 -1.91 3.88
N ASP A 104 -0.48 -2.02 5.12
CA ASP A 104 0.35 -1.77 6.30
C ASP A 104 1.27 -2.98 6.57
N TYR A 105 2.54 -2.86 6.21
CA TYR A 105 3.51 -3.94 6.37
C TYR A 105 3.85 -4.25 7.82
N ASP A 106 3.97 -3.24 8.69
CA ASP A 106 4.20 -3.44 10.14
C ASP A 106 3.01 -4.18 10.76
N THR A 107 1.82 -3.74 10.36
CA THR A 107 0.53 -4.43 10.37
C THR A 107 0.60 -5.96 10.17
N GLN A 108 1.02 -6.29 8.96
CA GLN A 108 1.11 -7.65 8.47
C GLN A 108 2.13 -8.46 9.26
N ASP A 109 3.28 -7.88 9.57
CA ASP A 109 4.36 -8.57 10.28
C ASP A 109 3.94 -8.93 11.71
N ARG A 110 3.12 -8.10 12.37
CA ARG A 110 2.47 -8.45 13.63
C ARG A 110 1.53 -9.65 13.50
N LEU A 111 0.74 -9.72 12.43
CA LEU A 111 -0.11 -10.88 12.16
C LEU A 111 0.71 -12.14 11.88
N ILE A 112 1.78 -12.03 11.08
CA ILE A 112 2.67 -13.16 10.82
C ILE A 112 3.32 -13.61 12.13
N ALA A 113 3.89 -12.69 12.92
CA ALA A 113 4.48 -13.00 14.22
C ALA A 113 3.48 -13.65 15.19
N PHE A 114 2.20 -13.25 15.14
CA PHE A 114 1.15 -13.92 15.89
C PHE A 114 0.98 -15.40 15.48
N LEU A 115 1.08 -15.66 14.17
CA LEU A 115 0.81 -16.96 13.54
C LEU A 115 1.99 -17.92 13.57
N ILE A 116 3.23 -17.43 13.56
CA ILE A 116 4.44 -18.28 13.51
C ILE A 116 5.45 -18.00 14.62
N GLY A 117 5.18 -17.05 15.53
CA GLY A 117 6.15 -16.56 16.50
C GLY A 117 7.05 -15.46 15.93
N SER A 118 7.79 -14.79 16.82
CA SER A 118 8.70 -13.68 16.47
C SER A 118 10.14 -14.13 16.24
N ASP A 119 10.46 -15.39 16.55
CA ASP A 119 11.78 -15.97 16.34
C ASP A 119 11.88 -16.48 14.89
N PRO A 120 12.78 -15.91 14.06
CA PRO A 120 12.95 -16.34 12.68
C PRO A 120 13.58 -17.73 12.55
N GLU A 121 14.26 -18.23 13.59
CA GLU A 121 14.91 -19.55 13.59
C GLU A 121 13.97 -20.66 14.11
N HIS A 122 13.04 -20.31 15.00
CA HIS A 122 12.15 -21.28 15.64
C HIS A 122 10.66 -20.91 15.48
N PHE A 123 10.03 -21.45 14.43
CA PHE A 123 8.61 -21.22 14.18
C PHE A 123 7.69 -21.94 15.17
N ARG A 124 6.80 -21.17 15.79
CA ARG A 124 5.68 -21.63 16.62
C ARG A 124 4.37 -21.45 15.87
N TRP A 125 3.98 -22.47 15.11
CA TRP A 125 2.78 -22.45 14.29
C TRP A 125 1.51 -22.36 15.14
N ALA A 126 0.71 -21.31 14.91
CA ALA A 126 -0.61 -21.19 15.47
C ALA A 126 -1.54 -22.28 14.93
N ASN A 127 -2.57 -22.62 15.71
CA ASN A 127 -3.56 -23.62 15.31
C ASN A 127 -4.31 -23.23 14.02
N ALA A 128 -4.87 -24.24 13.35
CA ALA A 128 -5.55 -24.09 12.06
C ALA A 128 -6.71 -23.08 12.07
N ALA A 129 -7.36 -22.86 13.22
CA ALA A 129 -8.49 -21.93 13.32
C ALA A 129 -8.07 -20.48 13.11
N TYR A 130 -6.86 -20.08 13.55
CA TYR A 130 -6.34 -18.74 13.31
C TYR A 130 -6.01 -18.52 11.84
N TRP A 131 -5.36 -19.48 11.18
CA TRP A 131 -5.07 -19.42 9.74
C TRP A 131 -6.33 -19.30 8.91
N ARG A 132 -7.36 -20.10 9.21
CA ARG A 132 -8.64 -20.05 8.52
C ARG A 132 -9.33 -18.69 8.69
N LYS A 133 -9.45 -18.21 9.93
CA LYS A 133 -10.06 -16.90 10.23
C LYS A 133 -9.30 -15.74 9.57
N ALA A 134 -7.97 -15.81 9.52
CA ALA A 134 -7.16 -14.81 8.85
C ALA A 134 -7.40 -14.83 7.32
N HIS A 135 -7.44 -16.02 6.71
CA HIS A 135 -7.69 -16.18 5.29
C HIS A 135 -9.09 -15.72 4.87
N GLU A 136 -10.09 -15.95 5.71
CA GLU A 136 -11.47 -15.50 5.51
C GLU A 136 -11.63 -13.99 5.73
N GLY A 137 -10.94 -13.42 6.72
CA GLY A 137 -11.10 -12.02 7.11
C GLY A 137 -10.26 -11.01 6.32
N LEU A 138 -9.12 -11.44 5.76
CA LEU A 138 -8.26 -10.57 4.98
C LEU A 138 -8.83 -10.34 3.55
N PRO A 139 -8.73 -9.10 3.03
CA PRO A 139 -9.30 -8.76 1.73
C PRO A 139 -8.48 -9.37 0.60
N ARG A 140 -9.09 -9.55 -0.57
CA ARG A 140 -8.37 -9.95 -1.79
C ARG A 140 -7.71 -8.75 -2.42
N HIS A 141 -6.52 -8.45 -1.93
CA HIS A 141 -5.78 -7.23 -2.21
C HIS A 141 -4.29 -7.54 -2.34
N THR A 142 -3.55 -6.70 -3.07
CA THR A 142 -2.09 -6.82 -3.25
C THR A 142 -1.31 -6.99 -1.95
N GLY A 143 -1.69 -6.22 -0.92
CA GLY A 143 -1.07 -6.30 0.40
C GLY A 143 -1.25 -7.64 1.10
N SER A 144 -2.28 -8.42 0.78
CA SER A 144 -2.53 -9.73 1.40
C SER A 144 -1.55 -10.81 0.97
N GLY A 145 -0.74 -10.56 -0.06
CA GLY A 145 0.18 -11.56 -0.61
C GLY A 145 1.21 -12.10 0.38
N ARG A 146 1.65 -11.29 1.35
CA ARG A 146 2.54 -11.76 2.43
C ARG A 146 1.87 -12.84 3.28
N PHE A 147 0.63 -12.62 3.69
CA PHE A 147 -0.14 -13.62 4.42
C PHE A 147 -0.36 -14.88 3.58
N ILE A 148 -0.72 -14.73 2.30
CA ILE A 148 -0.95 -15.87 1.39
C ILE A 148 0.34 -16.69 1.21
N TYR A 149 1.50 -16.05 1.11
CA TYR A 149 2.78 -16.74 1.09
C TYR A 149 2.99 -17.57 2.37
N TRP A 150 2.79 -16.98 3.54
CA TRP A 150 2.92 -17.71 4.81
C TRP A 150 1.88 -18.81 5.00
N LEU A 151 0.66 -18.64 4.46
CA LEU A 151 -0.35 -19.68 4.41
C LEU A 151 0.12 -20.87 3.56
N SER A 152 0.84 -20.62 2.46
CA SER A 152 1.49 -21.68 1.68
C SER A 152 2.53 -22.43 2.53
N ARG A 153 3.40 -21.70 3.25
CA ARG A 153 4.38 -22.31 4.17
C ARG A 153 3.70 -23.15 5.27
N TYR A 154 2.56 -22.70 5.78
CA TYR A 154 1.75 -23.45 6.72
C TYR A 154 1.18 -24.74 6.10
N PHE A 155 0.70 -24.71 4.86
CA PHE A 155 0.25 -25.90 4.16
C PHE A 155 1.37 -26.90 3.88
N GLU A 156 2.57 -26.42 3.56
CA GLU A 156 3.77 -27.28 3.47
C GLU A 156 4.08 -27.95 4.82
N HIS A 157 4.12 -27.17 5.90
CA HIS A 157 4.37 -27.67 7.25
C HIS A 157 3.35 -28.73 7.68
N THR A 158 2.07 -28.49 7.42
CA THR A 158 0.97 -29.41 7.75
C THR A 158 0.76 -30.52 6.72
N LYS A 159 1.59 -30.59 5.67
CA LYS A 159 1.48 -31.53 4.55
C LYS A 159 0.12 -31.49 3.84
N ASN A 160 -0.56 -30.34 3.85
CA ASN A 160 -1.86 -30.15 3.21
C ASN A 160 -1.70 -29.94 1.69
N ARG A 161 -1.54 -31.04 0.95
CA ARG A 161 -1.34 -31.02 -0.51
C ARG A 161 -2.50 -30.39 -1.28
N ILE A 162 -3.74 -30.63 -0.84
CA ILE A 162 -4.94 -30.11 -1.50
C ILE A 162 -5.01 -28.59 -1.35
N GLY A 163 -4.81 -28.09 -0.12
CA GLY A 163 -4.76 -26.67 0.19
C GLY A 163 -3.64 -25.97 -0.57
N GLN A 164 -2.45 -26.57 -0.59
CA GLN A 164 -1.29 -26.06 -1.31
C GLN A 164 -1.56 -25.92 -2.81
N LYS A 165 -2.01 -26.99 -3.46
CA LYS A 165 -2.34 -26.96 -4.90
C LYS A 165 -3.37 -25.89 -5.24
N ARG A 166 -4.44 -25.79 -4.46
CA ARG A 166 -5.49 -24.78 -4.66
C ARG A 166 -4.96 -23.36 -4.45
N LEU A 167 -4.07 -23.17 -3.49
CA LEU A 167 -3.47 -21.87 -3.22
C LEU A 167 -2.57 -21.42 -4.35
N ASP A 168 -1.77 -22.35 -4.88
CA ASP A 168 -0.94 -22.12 -6.06
C ASP A 168 -1.82 -21.72 -7.24
N GLU A 169 -2.81 -22.56 -7.60
CA GLU A 169 -3.66 -22.34 -8.78
C GLU A 169 -4.40 -21.01 -8.73
N TYR A 170 -4.74 -20.50 -7.54
CA TYR A 170 -5.55 -19.30 -7.37
C TYR A 170 -4.81 -18.13 -6.69
N PHE A 171 -3.49 -18.17 -6.57
CA PHE A 171 -2.72 -17.15 -5.84
C PHE A 171 -3.07 -15.72 -6.28
N TYR A 172 -3.09 -15.48 -7.59
CA TYR A 172 -3.32 -14.14 -8.15
C TYR A 172 -4.76 -13.67 -7.93
N SER A 173 -5.71 -14.60 -7.83
CA SER A 173 -7.08 -14.30 -7.40
C SER A 173 -7.18 -13.88 -5.93
N GLN A 174 -6.17 -14.25 -5.12
CA GLN A 174 -6.13 -13.97 -3.69
C GLN A 174 -5.41 -12.65 -3.38
N ALA A 175 -4.31 -12.39 -4.09
CA ALA A 175 -3.45 -11.23 -3.90
C ALA A 175 -2.93 -10.67 -5.23
N PRO A 176 -3.81 -10.10 -6.08
CA PRO A 176 -3.42 -9.58 -7.39
C PRO A 176 -2.36 -8.48 -7.25
N GLY A 177 -1.39 -8.41 -8.16
CA GLY A 177 -0.28 -7.46 -8.10
C GLY A 177 0.74 -7.67 -6.97
N SER A 178 0.62 -8.73 -6.17
CA SER A 178 1.53 -8.98 -5.05
C SER A 178 2.94 -9.31 -5.52
N PHE A 179 3.94 -8.75 -4.84
CA PHE A 179 5.35 -9.14 -4.97
C PHE A 179 5.56 -10.66 -4.83
N TYR A 180 4.80 -11.30 -3.94
CA TYR A 180 4.94 -12.73 -3.67
C TYR A 180 4.47 -13.61 -4.84
N ALA A 181 3.84 -13.06 -5.89
CA ALA A 181 3.46 -13.82 -7.08
C ALA A 181 4.64 -14.58 -7.69
N GLY A 182 5.84 -14.00 -7.65
CA GLY A 182 7.07 -14.64 -8.14
C GLY A 182 7.32 -16.00 -7.48
N ALA A 183 7.18 -16.11 -6.16
CA ALA A 183 7.42 -17.36 -5.43
C ALA A 183 6.45 -18.48 -5.85
N PHE A 184 5.22 -18.13 -6.24
CA PHE A 184 4.23 -19.07 -6.74
C PHE A 184 4.51 -19.43 -8.20
N TRP A 185 4.84 -18.46 -9.05
CA TRP A 185 5.22 -18.72 -10.44
C TRP A 185 6.48 -19.58 -10.57
N ASP A 186 7.51 -19.33 -9.74
CA ASP A 186 8.74 -20.13 -9.73
C ASP A 186 8.47 -21.58 -9.34
N ARG A 187 7.52 -21.79 -8.43
CA ARG A 187 7.07 -23.13 -8.04
C ARG A 187 6.35 -23.82 -9.19
N PHE A 188 5.43 -23.13 -9.85
CA PHE A 188 4.75 -23.65 -11.05
C PHE A 188 5.74 -23.99 -12.17
N ALA A 189 6.74 -23.14 -12.40
CA ALA A 189 7.75 -23.36 -13.43
C ALA A 189 8.58 -24.63 -13.17
N LYS A 190 8.72 -25.04 -11.89
CA LYS A 190 9.43 -26.25 -11.48
C LYS A 190 8.56 -27.50 -11.46
N ASP A 191 7.24 -27.38 -11.48
CA ASP A 191 6.32 -28.52 -11.44
C ASP A 191 6.31 -29.28 -12.80
N PRO A 192 6.74 -30.56 -12.84
CA PRO A 192 6.74 -31.35 -14.08
C PRO A 192 5.35 -31.46 -14.72
N ALA A 193 4.27 -31.48 -13.93
CA ALA A 193 2.90 -31.56 -14.44
C ALA A 193 2.49 -30.31 -15.24
N MET A 194 3.21 -29.21 -15.07
CA MET A 194 2.92 -27.92 -15.69
C MET A 194 3.69 -27.69 -16.98
N ARG A 195 4.74 -28.50 -17.27
CA ARG A 195 5.54 -28.39 -18.50
C ARG A 195 4.74 -28.53 -19.78
N HIS A 196 3.59 -29.21 -19.74
CA HIS A 196 2.72 -29.43 -20.89
C HIS A 196 1.51 -28.50 -20.97
N ARG A 197 1.33 -27.58 -20.01
CA ARG A 197 0.23 -26.62 -20.07
C ARG A 197 0.51 -25.56 -21.13
N SER A 198 -0.51 -25.26 -21.94
CA SER A 198 -0.44 -24.22 -22.96
C SER A 198 -1.21 -23.00 -22.48
N PHE A 199 -0.50 -21.89 -22.24
CA PHE A 199 -1.13 -20.61 -21.89
C PHE A 199 -2.10 -20.12 -22.97
N VAL A 200 -1.89 -20.52 -24.24
CA VAL A 200 -2.80 -20.23 -25.36
C VAL A 200 -4.09 -21.02 -25.24
N ARG A 201 -4.00 -22.33 -24.95
CA ARG A 201 -5.17 -23.19 -24.78
C ARG A 201 -5.98 -22.75 -23.56
N ASP A 202 -5.32 -22.53 -22.44
CA ASP A 202 -5.95 -22.12 -21.18
C ASP A 202 -6.64 -20.75 -21.31
N TRP A 203 -6.18 -19.88 -22.22
CA TRP A 203 -6.82 -18.58 -22.48
C TRP A 203 -8.24 -18.72 -23.02
N PHE A 204 -8.55 -19.76 -23.80
CA PHE A 204 -9.90 -19.98 -24.32
C PHE A 204 -10.94 -20.27 -23.22
N SER A 205 -10.48 -20.59 -22.00
CA SER A 205 -11.36 -20.76 -20.84
C SER A 205 -11.59 -19.46 -20.05
N VAL A 206 -10.98 -18.34 -20.46
CA VAL A 206 -11.10 -17.04 -19.79
C VAL A 206 -12.33 -16.30 -20.30
N HIS A 207 -13.41 -16.34 -19.52
CA HIS A 207 -14.69 -15.69 -19.86
C HIS A 207 -14.98 -14.45 -19.00
N ASP A 208 -14.36 -14.37 -17.83
CA ASP A 208 -14.59 -13.31 -16.86
C ASP A 208 -13.29 -12.92 -16.13
N ARG A 209 -13.39 -11.94 -15.24
CA ARG A 209 -12.26 -11.47 -14.44
C ARG A 209 -11.69 -12.56 -13.53
N LYS A 210 -12.51 -13.49 -13.04
CA LYS A 210 -12.05 -14.57 -12.17
C LYS A 210 -11.18 -15.57 -12.94
N GLY A 211 -11.62 -15.96 -14.14
CA GLY A 211 -10.85 -16.77 -15.08
C GLY A 211 -9.55 -16.07 -15.50
N TYR A 212 -9.58 -14.75 -15.68
CA TYR A 212 -8.39 -13.96 -15.99
C TYR A 212 -7.34 -13.99 -14.86
N LEU A 213 -7.76 -13.76 -13.62
CA LEU A 213 -6.85 -13.84 -12.46
C LEU A 213 -6.36 -15.27 -12.21
N HIS A 214 -7.19 -16.28 -12.47
CA HIS A 214 -6.78 -17.67 -12.46
C HIS A 214 -5.69 -17.93 -13.52
N TRP A 215 -5.89 -17.49 -14.76
CA TRP A 215 -4.90 -17.61 -15.83
C TRP A 215 -3.57 -16.94 -15.46
N LEU A 216 -3.61 -15.74 -14.84
CA LEU A 216 -2.41 -15.05 -14.35
C LEU A 216 -1.70 -15.81 -13.22
N SER A 217 -2.44 -16.54 -12.38
CA SER A 217 -1.83 -17.37 -11.33
C SER A 217 -0.94 -18.47 -11.93
N LEU A 218 -1.36 -19.04 -13.06
CA LEU A 218 -0.66 -20.13 -13.73
C LEU A 218 0.45 -19.65 -14.68
N HIS A 219 0.19 -18.56 -15.41
CA HIS A 219 1.00 -18.17 -16.57
C HIS A 219 1.68 -16.81 -16.43
N GLY A 220 1.35 -16.03 -15.40
CA GLY A 220 1.82 -14.65 -15.25
C GLY A 220 3.34 -14.47 -15.12
N GLY A 221 4.05 -15.49 -14.66
CA GLY A 221 5.51 -15.49 -14.58
C GLY A 221 6.24 -15.78 -15.90
N GLN A 222 5.50 -16.12 -16.97
CA GLN A 222 6.09 -16.51 -18.24
C GLN A 222 6.12 -15.35 -19.25
N THR A 223 7.31 -14.89 -19.63
CA THR A 223 7.47 -13.81 -20.63
C THR A 223 6.70 -14.05 -21.94
N PRO A 224 6.70 -15.25 -22.56
CA PRO A 224 5.88 -15.52 -23.74
C PRO A 224 4.38 -15.33 -23.52
N ALA A 225 3.86 -15.76 -22.36
CA ALA A 225 2.46 -15.62 -22.00
C ALA A 225 2.07 -14.14 -21.81
N ILE A 226 2.94 -13.33 -21.19
CA ILE A 226 2.69 -11.89 -21.05
C ILE A 226 2.69 -11.18 -22.40
N ARG A 227 3.60 -11.54 -23.31
CA ARG A 227 3.60 -11.03 -24.69
C ARG A 227 2.35 -11.45 -25.47
N PHE A 228 1.84 -12.66 -25.23
CA PHE A 228 0.58 -13.13 -25.80
C PHE A 228 -0.59 -12.29 -25.27
N LEU A 229 -0.67 -12.11 -23.95
CA LEU A 229 -1.71 -11.33 -23.30
C LEU A 229 -1.76 -9.87 -23.78
N ALA A 230 -0.59 -9.23 -23.93
CA ALA A 230 -0.49 -7.84 -24.39
C ALA A 230 -1.15 -7.61 -25.77
N ARG A 231 -1.15 -8.63 -26.65
CA ARG A 231 -1.79 -8.56 -27.97
C ARG A 231 -3.30 -8.72 -27.94
N ARG A 232 -3.85 -9.37 -26.89
CA ARG A 232 -5.28 -9.63 -26.72
C ARG A 232 -6.07 -8.44 -26.16
N ARG A 233 -5.38 -7.39 -25.68
CA ARG A 233 -6.00 -6.20 -25.07
C ARG A 233 -7.04 -6.59 -24.01
N PRO A 234 -6.64 -7.05 -22.82
CA PRO A 234 -7.54 -7.63 -21.81
C PRO A 234 -8.43 -6.60 -21.09
N ILE A 235 -8.85 -5.54 -21.79
CA ILE A 235 -9.68 -4.42 -21.28
C ILE A 235 -10.89 -4.92 -20.49
N PRO A 236 -11.65 -5.96 -20.93
CA PRO A 236 -12.80 -6.47 -20.18
C PRO A 236 -12.47 -7.05 -18.80
N TYR A 237 -11.19 -7.36 -18.53
CA TYR A 237 -10.75 -8.02 -17.30
C TYR A 237 -9.97 -7.09 -16.35
N LEU A 238 -9.73 -5.84 -16.77
CA LEU A 238 -9.05 -4.83 -15.97
C LEU A 238 -9.92 -4.38 -14.78
N ASP A 239 -9.31 -3.66 -13.85
CA ASP A 239 -10.02 -3.08 -12.72
C ASP A 239 -10.92 -1.92 -13.18
N ASP A 240 -12.23 -2.05 -12.97
CA ASP A 240 -13.22 -1.04 -13.35
C ASP A 240 -12.98 0.33 -12.68
N LYS A 241 -12.48 0.35 -11.44
CA LYS A 241 -12.10 1.60 -10.77
C LYS A 241 -10.92 2.24 -11.47
N ALA A 242 -9.93 1.45 -11.91
CA ALA A 242 -8.80 1.94 -12.69
C ALA A 242 -9.23 2.50 -14.06
N LEU A 243 -10.16 1.82 -14.75
CA LEU A 243 -10.73 2.31 -16.01
C LEU A 243 -11.53 3.61 -15.83
N ARG A 244 -12.30 3.74 -14.74
CA ARG A 244 -12.98 5.01 -14.39
C ARG A 244 -11.97 6.12 -14.05
N ALA A 245 -10.94 5.80 -13.27
CA ALA A 245 -9.89 6.74 -12.89
C ALA A 245 -9.14 7.26 -14.12
N GLU A 246 -8.80 6.40 -15.07
CA GLU A 246 -8.21 6.81 -16.35
C GLU A 246 -9.13 7.78 -17.09
N ARG A 247 -10.40 7.43 -17.31
CA ARG A 247 -11.36 8.28 -18.01
C ARG A 247 -11.47 9.66 -17.36
N GLU A 248 -11.54 9.69 -16.04
CA GLU A 248 -11.64 10.92 -15.27
C GLU A 248 -10.37 11.79 -15.41
N LEU A 249 -9.18 11.20 -15.24
CA LEU A 249 -7.91 11.92 -15.40
C LEU A 249 -7.69 12.43 -16.83
N ARG A 250 -8.19 11.72 -17.83
CA ARG A 250 -8.07 12.12 -19.25
C ARG A 250 -9.10 13.16 -19.68
N SER A 251 -10.17 13.35 -18.90
CA SER A 251 -11.19 14.37 -19.17
C SER A 251 -10.70 15.80 -18.85
N SER A 252 -11.52 16.79 -19.16
CA SER A 252 -11.30 18.20 -18.78
C SER A 252 -11.60 18.50 -17.32
N LYS A 253 -12.13 17.55 -16.53
CA LYS A 253 -12.56 17.76 -15.14
C LYS A 253 -11.51 18.44 -14.26
N TYR A 254 -10.24 18.09 -14.44
CA TYR A 254 -9.12 18.55 -13.63
C TYR A 254 -8.30 19.67 -14.27
N GLN A 255 -8.77 20.21 -15.38
CA GLN A 255 -8.11 21.32 -16.06
C GLN A 255 -8.02 22.54 -15.14
N VAL A 256 -6.90 23.24 -15.22
CA VAL A 256 -6.64 24.51 -14.53
C VAL A 256 -6.34 25.61 -15.54
N SER A 257 -6.29 26.87 -15.07
CA SER A 257 -5.94 28.00 -15.92
C SER A 257 -4.51 27.90 -16.44
N GLU A 258 -4.27 28.49 -17.62
CA GLU A 258 -2.94 28.55 -18.22
C GLU A 258 -1.94 29.25 -17.30
N SER A 259 -2.32 30.36 -16.65
CA SER A 259 -1.45 31.07 -15.70
C SER A 259 -0.99 30.17 -14.56
N LEU A 260 -1.87 29.31 -14.03
CA LEU A 260 -1.49 28.35 -13.00
C LEU A 260 -0.54 27.29 -13.58
N LEU A 261 -0.83 26.77 -14.77
CA LEU A 261 0.03 25.79 -15.44
C LEU A 261 1.47 26.32 -15.66
N TRP A 262 1.61 27.59 -16.04
CA TRP A 262 2.90 28.25 -16.24
C TRP A 262 3.75 28.30 -14.98
N LEU A 263 3.16 28.47 -13.79
CA LEU A 263 3.90 28.42 -12.54
C LEU A 263 4.65 27.08 -12.37
N TYR A 264 4.00 25.96 -12.71
CA TYR A 264 4.64 24.64 -12.63
C TYR A 264 5.64 24.42 -13.75
N ARG A 265 5.37 24.91 -14.97
CA ARG A 265 6.29 24.80 -16.11
C ARG A 265 7.61 25.53 -15.85
N PHE A 266 7.57 26.67 -15.17
CA PHE A 266 8.77 27.43 -14.80
C PHE A 266 9.38 27.03 -13.46
N GLY A 267 8.87 25.99 -12.80
CA GLY A 267 9.43 25.48 -11.54
C GLY A 267 9.04 26.26 -10.29
N TYR A 268 8.10 27.21 -10.36
CA TYR A 268 7.53 27.93 -9.21
C TYR A 268 6.54 27.05 -8.41
N PHE A 269 6.97 25.86 -8.00
CA PHE A 269 6.11 24.83 -7.38
C PHE A 269 5.45 25.28 -6.08
N ARG A 270 6.15 26.04 -5.24
CA ARG A 270 5.61 26.55 -3.97
C ARG A 270 4.44 27.49 -4.24
N LEU A 271 4.69 28.53 -5.03
CA LEU A 271 3.67 29.50 -5.42
C LEU A 271 2.51 28.80 -6.16
N GLY A 272 2.82 27.90 -7.10
CA GLY A 272 1.79 27.13 -7.80
C GLY A 272 0.90 26.30 -6.87
N ASN A 273 1.46 25.69 -5.82
CA ASN A 273 0.69 24.94 -4.83
C ASN A 273 -0.17 25.85 -3.94
N GLU A 274 0.37 27.00 -3.52
CA GLU A 274 -0.35 28.01 -2.75
C GLU A 274 -1.53 28.59 -3.56
N THR A 275 -1.29 28.96 -4.83
CA THR A 275 -2.32 29.44 -5.75
C THR A 275 -3.38 28.37 -6.02
N LEU A 276 -2.99 27.10 -6.23
CA LEU A 276 -3.95 26.01 -6.41
C LEU A 276 -4.86 25.86 -5.17
N SER A 277 -4.29 25.92 -3.97
CA SER A 277 -5.04 25.84 -2.72
C SER A 277 -5.97 27.04 -2.52
N ALA A 278 -5.54 28.25 -2.90
CA ALA A 278 -6.39 29.44 -2.83
C ALA A 278 -7.56 29.40 -3.83
N LEU A 279 -7.34 28.87 -5.03
CA LEU A 279 -8.37 28.74 -6.07
C LEU A 279 -9.37 27.60 -5.79
N TYR A 280 -8.95 26.57 -5.05
CA TYR A 280 -9.77 25.40 -4.75
C TYR A 280 -9.69 25.03 -3.26
N PRO A 281 -10.16 25.89 -2.35
CA PRO A 281 -10.00 25.69 -0.90
C PRO A 281 -10.74 24.45 -0.40
N ASP A 282 -11.88 24.13 -0.99
CA ASP A 282 -12.74 23.00 -0.59
C ASP A 282 -12.46 21.71 -1.36
N ALA A 283 -11.42 21.68 -2.21
CA ALA A 283 -11.11 20.49 -2.99
C ALA A 283 -10.70 19.33 -2.08
N SER A 284 -11.38 18.20 -2.27
CA SER A 284 -11.00 16.95 -1.64
C SER A 284 -9.57 16.54 -2.03
N ALA A 285 -8.95 15.66 -1.24
CA ALA A 285 -7.64 15.11 -1.57
C ALA A 285 -7.62 14.49 -2.97
N LYS A 286 -8.68 13.74 -3.33
CA LYS A 286 -8.87 13.18 -4.67
C LYS A 286 -8.81 14.26 -5.75
N GLU A 287 -9.58 15.34 -5.60
CA GLU A 287 -9.65 16.40 -6.61
C GLU A 287 -8.32 17.14 -6.75
N ARG A 288 -7.67 17.43 -5.62
CA ARG A 288 -6.35 18.04 -5.59
C ARG A 288 -5.32 17.18 -6.34
N TYR A 289 -5.28 15.87 -6.06
CA TYR A 289 -4.38 14.95 -6.77
C TYR A 289 -4.72 14.83 -8.26
N GLY A 290 -6.01 14.87 -8.61
CA GLY A 290 -6.46 14.87 -10.01
C GLY A 290 -5.94 16.09 -10.78
N ARG A 291 -6.06 17.28 -10.19
CA ARG A 291 -5.52 18.54 -10.75
C ARG A 291 -4.01 18.51 -10.88
N LEU A 292 -3.30 18.09 -9.84
CA LEU A 292 -1.83 18.03 -9.86
C LEU A 292 -1.29 16.97 -10.84
N SER A 293 -2.00 15.85 -11.03
CA SER A 293 -1.71 14.87 -12.09
C SER A 293 -1.91 15.47 -13.48
N TRP A 294 -2.99 16.24 -13.69
CA TRP A 294 -3.22 16.95 -14.95
C TRP A 294 -2.12 17.98 -15.24
N ILE A 295 -1.79 18.81 -14.24
CA ILE A 295 -0.71 19.81 -14.31
C ILE A 295 0.62 19.13 -14.65
N GLY A 296 1.00 18.07 -13.94
CA GLY A 296 2.27 17.38 -14.18
C GLY A 296 2.41 16.87 -15.62
N ARG A 297 1.33 16.32 -16.19
CA ARG A 297 1.32 15.86 -17.58
C ARG A 297 1.37 16.99 -18.60
N ARG A 298 0.82 18.17 -18.29
CA ARG A 298 0.75 19.33 -19.22
C ARG A 298 1.94 20.27 -19.10
N SER A 299 2.61 20.30 -17.95
CA SER A 299 3.82 21.09 -17.70
C SER A 299 5.11 20.34 -18.01
N GLU A 300 5.02 19.10 -18.52
CA GLU A 300 6.14 18.19 -18.76
C GLU A 300 6.96 17.86 -17.49
N ASN A 301 6.38 18.09 -16.31
CA ASN A 301 6.99 17.73 -15.05
C ASN A 301 6.71 16.26 -14.73
N LEU A 302 7.68 15.40 -15.05
CA LEU A 302 7.56 13.95 -14.91
C LEU A 302 7.29 13.52 -13.46
N ASN A 303 7.99 14.12 -12.50
CA ASN A 303 7.80 13.84 -11.08
C ASN A 303 6.35 14.11 -10.66
N TYR A 304 5.80 15.30 -10.98
CA TYR A 304 4.41 15.63 -10.67
C TYR A 304 3.44 14.66 -11.36
N SER A 305 3.66 14.34 -12.62
CA SER A 305 2.84 13.40 -13.37
C SER A 305 2.78 12.04 -12.67
N VAL A 306 3.93 11.45 -12.33
CA VAL A 306 4.03 10.13 -11.69
C VAL A 306 3.48 10.17 -10.26
N TYR A 307 3.98 11.11 -9.45
CA TYR A 307 3.66 11.21 -8.03
C TYR A 307 2.16 11.43 -7.80
N TYR A 308 1.57 12.42 -8.47
CA TYR A 308 0.17 12.76 -8.23
C TYR A 308 -0.81 11.81 -8.92
N THR A 309 -0.44 11.19 -10.04
CA THR A 309 -1.23 10.07 -10.58
C THR A 309 -1.24 8.90 -9.61
N ARG A 310 -0.09 8.58 -9.00
CA ARG A 310 0.01 7.54 -7.96
C ARG A 310 -0.78 7.89 -6.71
N ALA A 311 -0.70 9.13 -6.24
CA ALA A 311 -1.49 9.62 -5.09
C ALA A 311 -3.00 9.52 -5.37
N TYR A 312 -3.43 9.90 -6.58
CA TYR A 312 -4.82 9.82 -7.01
C TYR A 312 -5.37 8.39 -6.99
N ILE A 313 -4.65 7.41 -7.56
CA ILE A 313 -5.14 6.02 -7.57
C ILE A 313 -5.15 5.40 -6.16
N ARG A 314 -4.21 5.80 -5.28
CA ARG A 314 -4.16 5.36 -3.88
C ARG A 314 -5.33 5.90 -3.08
N GLU A 315 -5.69 7.16 -3.28
CA GLU A 315 -6.86 7.78 -2.67
C GLU A 315 -8.15 7.02 -3.04
N LEU A 316 -8.21 6.47 -4.26
CA LEU A 316 -9.32 5.65 -4.73
C LEU A 316 -9.28 4.18 -4.27
N GLY A 317 -8.23 3.78 -3.55
CA GLY A 317 -8.01 2.39 -3.14
C GLY A 317 -7.79 1.44 -4.33
N ILE A 318 -7.20 1.95 -5.41
CA ILE A 318 -6.84 1.16 -6.60
C ILE A 318 -5.44 0.61 -6.39
N SER A 319 -5.28 -0.70 -6.58
CA SER A 319 -3.98 -1.37 -6.47
C SER A 319 -3.04 -0.97 -7.61
N GLU A 320 -1.73 -0.94 -7.33
CA GLU A 320 -0.65 -0.79 -8.31
C GLU A 320 -0.37 -2.06 -9.18
N ASP A 321 -1.38 -2.92 -9.39
CA ASP A 321 -1.27 -4.19 -10.14
C ASP A 321 -1.08 -3.97 -11.66
N PRO A 322 0.09 -4.36 -12.23
CA PRO A 322 0.37 -4.18 -13.65
C PRO A 322 -0.52 -5.00 -14.60
N PHE A 323 -1.18 -6.05 -14.12
CA PHE A 323 -2.05 -6.90 -14.94
C PHE A 323 -3.52 -6.49 -14.86
N SER A 324 -3.90 -5.66 -13.89
CA SER A 324 -5.27 -5.16 -13.74
C SER A 324 -5.42 -3.68 -14.13
N MET A 325 -4.32 -2.97 -14.40
CA MET A 325 -4.38 -1.57 -14.81
C MET A 325 -4.49 -1.37 -16.32
N PRO A 326 -5.15 -0.29 -16.76
CA PRO A 326 -5.13 0.09 -18.16
C PRO A 326 -3.77 0.67 -18.57
N THR A 327 -3.44 0.46 -19.84
CA THR A 327 -2.11 0.78 -20.39
C THR A 327 -1.73 2.26 -20.23
N TRP A 328 -2.69 3.18 -20.31
CA TRP A 328 -2.41 4.61 -20.17
C TRP A 328 -1.98 4.96 -18.73
N LEU A 329 -2.64 4.41 -17.71
CA LEU A 329 -2.20 4.56 -16.32
C LEU A 329 -0.81 3.93 -16.12
N LEU A 330 -0.57 2.74 -16.67
CA LEU A 330 0.75 2.10 -16.58
C LEU A 330 1.86 2.94 -17.21
N LYS A 331 1.63 3.49 -18.40
CA LYS A 331 2.60 4.38 -19.06
C LYS A 331 2.87 5.66 -18.26
N THR A 332 1.85 6.17 -17.57
CA THR A 332 1.98 7.36 -16.71
C THR A 332 2.73 7.05 -15.41
N LEU A 333 2.48 5.89 -14.81
CA LEU A 333 3.10 5.47 -13.55
C LEU A 333 4.52 4.93 -13.75
N TYR A 334 4.80 4.28 -14.87
CA TYR A 334 6.07 3.65 -15.21
C TYR A 334 6.64 4.24 -16.52
N PRO A 335 6.94 5.56 -16.54
CA PRO A 335 7.57 6.18 -17.70
C PRO A 335 8.98 5.63 -17.91
N ARG A 336 9.50 5.80 -19.13
CA ARG A 336 10.87 5.43 -19.51
C ARG A 336 11.68 6.65 -19.95
N PRO A 337 11.96 7.62 -19.04
CA PRO A 337 12.78 8.77 -19.38
C PRO A 337 14.21 8.35 -19.72
N TYR A 338 14.94 9.18 -20.48
CA TYR A 338 16.36 8.94 -20.79
C TYR A 338 16.64 7.59 -21.49
N LEU A 339 15.67 7.04 -22.23
CA LEU A 339 15.76 5.71 -22.84
C LEU A 339 17.05 5.47 -23.65
N PRO A 340 17.56 6.41 -24.48
CA PRO A 340 18.82 6.20 -25.19
C PRO A 340 20.00 5.97 -24.23
N ILE A 341 20.06 6.74 -23.13
CA ILE A 341 21.13 6.67 -22.11
C ILE A 341 21.01 5.37 -21.32
N VAL A 342 19.81 5.07 -20.79
CA VAL A 342 19.55 3.83 -20.05
C VAL A 342 19.90 2.62 -20.91
N ARG A 343 19.44 2.58 -22.16
CA ARG A 343 19.72 1.46 -23.08
C ARG A 343 21.21 1.29 -23.36
N ARG A 344 21.96 2.39 -23.52
CA ARG A 344 23.42 2.34 -23.73
C ARG A 344 24.11 1.67 -22.55
N TYR A 345 23.87 2.17 -21.33
CA TYR A 345 24.55 1.67 -20.15
C TYR A 345 24.05 0.29 -19.69
N SER A 346 22.76 -0.01 -19.85
CA SER A 346 22.22 -1.37 -19.66
C SER A 346 22.98 -2.41 -20.49
N ARG A 347 23.22 -2.11 -21.79
CA ARG A 347 24.01 -2.99 -22.66
C ARG A 347 25.47 -3.07 -22.25
N GLN A 348 26.08 -1.93 -21.93
CA GLN A 348 27.48 -1.86 -21.54
C GLN A 348 27.78 -2.70 -20.28
N TYR A 349 26.87 -2.72 -19.31
CA TYR A 349 27.06 -3.40 -18.04
C TYR A 349 26.30 -4.74 -17.90
N GLY A 350 25.60 -5.18 -18.95
CA GLY A 350 24.81 -6.42 -18.90
C GLY A 350 23.65 -6.38 -17.90
N ILE A 351 23.09 -5.19 -17.63
CA ILE A 351 21.98 -4.99 -16.69
C ILE A 351 20.67 -4.83 -17.47
N GLU A 352 19.65 -5.62 -17.12
CA GLU A 352 18.31 -5.50 -17.70
C GLU A 352 17.77 -4.07 -17.60
N LEU A 353 17.21 -3.57 -18.71
CA LEU A 353 16.72 -2.20 -18.82
C LEU A 353 15.58 -1.93 -17.82
N GLU A 354 14.72 -2.93 -17.61
CA GLU A 354 13.63 -2.94 -16.66
C GLU A 354 14.13 -2.80 -15.21
N ALA A 355 15.28 -3.41 -14.88
CA ALA A 355 15.87 -3.31 -13.55
C ALA A 355 16.36 -1.89 -13.25
N VAL A 356 16.98 -1.22 -14.24
CA VAL A 356 17.41 0.18 -14.12
C VAL A 356 16.20 1.10 -13.87
N TYR A 357 15.12 0.92 -14.62
CA TYR A 357 13.89 1.72 -14.41
C TYR A 357 13.19 1.40 -13.09
N ALA A 358 13.20 0.13 -12.65
CA ALA A 358 12.67 -0.24 -11.35
C ALA A 358 13.45 0.45 -10.22
N LEU A 359 14.78 0.50 -10.31
CA LEU A 359 15.64 1.21 -9.36
C LEU A 359 15.36 2.72 -9.37
N MET A 360 15.36 3.36 -10.54
CA MET A 360 15.03 4.80 -10.66
C MET A 360 13.66 5.14 -10.07
N ARG A 361 12.66 4.29 -10.30
CA ARG A 361 11.33 4.43 -9.73
C ARG A 361 11.37 4.37 -8.21
N GLN A 362 12.05 3.37 -7.66
CA GLN A 362 12.09 3.13 -6.22
C GLN A 362 12.83 4.25 -5.48
N GLU A 363 13.93 4.75 -6.05
CA GLU A 363 14.80 5.74 -5.40
C GLU A 363 14.26 7.17 -5.46
N SER A 364 13.69 7.58 -6.60
CA SER A 364 13.32 8.99 -6.81
C SER A 364 11.92 9.22 -7.37
N LEU A 365 11.19 8.16 -7.75
CA LEU A 365 10.01 8.27 -8.62
C LEU A 365 10.29 9.12 -9.88
N PHE A 366 11.50 8.96 -10.45
CA PHE A 366 11.99 9.69 -11.63
C PHE A 366 12.22 11.19 -11.40
N ARG A 367 12.38 11.63 -10.15
CA ARG A 367 12.73 13.01 -9.83
C ARG A 367 14.26 13.22 -9.94
N GLU A 368 14.68 13.94 -10.97
CA GLU A 368 16.10 14.15 -11.30
C GLU A 368 16.85 15.07 -10.33
N ASP A 369 16.16 16.01 -9.69
CA ASP A 369 16.69 16.94 -8.71
C ASP A 369 16.52 16.43 -7.27
N ALA A 370 16.21 15.13 -7.11
CA ALA A 370 15.96 14.56 -5.79
C ALA A 370 17.21 14.58 -4.91
N VAL A 371 17.09 15.20 -3.73
CA VAL A 371 18.09 15.14 -2.66
C VAL A 371 17.47 14.53 -1.41
N SER A 372 18.06 13.45 -0.90
CA SER A 372 17.64 12.83 0.36
C SER A 372 18.13 13.64 1.57
N ARG A 373 17.59 13.36 2.76
CA ARG A 373 18.09 13.92 4.02
C ARG A 373 19.56 13.56 4.30
N SER A 374 20.00 12.38 3.86
CA SER A 374 21.38 11.92 3.98
C SER A 374 22.29 12.44 2.86
N GLY A 375 21.75 13.20 1.90
CA GLY A 375 22.51 13.82 0.81
C GLY A 375 22.66 12.96 -0.45
N ALA A 376 21.95 11.85 -0.57
CA ALA A 376 21.86 11.05 -1.80
C ALA A 376 21.19 11.88 -2.92
N ARG A 377 21.66 11.75 -4.17
CA ARG A 377 21.29 12.66 -5.26
C ARG A 377 20.77 11.96 -6.51
N GLY A 378 19.79 12.59 -7.16
CA GLY A 378 19.33 12.29 -8.50
C GLY A 378 18.44 11.06 -8.62
N LEU A 379 18.25 10.61 -9.87
CA LEU A 379 17.30 9.56 -10.26
C LEU A 379 17.47 8.24 -9.48
N MET A 380 18.72 7.89 -9.17
CA MET A 380 19.10 6.63 -8.52
C MET A 380 19.64 6.85 -7.10
N GLN A 381 19.48 8.06 -6.54
CA GLN A 381 19.90 8.41 -5.19
C GLN A 381 21.34 7.98 -4.86
N ILE A 382 22.30 8.39 -5.69
CA ILE A 382 23.72 8.08 -5.48
C ILE A 382 24.30 9.00 -4.41
N MET A 383 25.03 8.44 -3.46
CA MET A 383 25.75 9.23 -2.45
C MET A 383 26.93 9.99 -3.08
N PRO A 384 27.22 11.24 -2.69
CA PRO A 384 28.32 12.02 -3.30
C PRO A 384 29.70 11.36 -3.21
N ARG A 385 29.97 10.60 -2.14
CA ARG A 385 31.19 9.80 -2.01
C ARG A 385 31.23 8.68 -3.05
N THR A 386 30.13 7.94 -3.22
CA THR A 386 30.01 6.88 -4.23
C THR A 386 30.12 7.44 -5.64
N GLY A 387 29.49 8.59 -5.91
CA GLY A 387 29.58 9.27 -7.21
C GLY A 387 31.02 9.64 -7.58
N ARG A 388 31.81 10.16 -6.62
CA ARG A 388 33.24 10.45 -6.84
C ARG A 388 34.10 9.20 -7.04
N TRP A 389 33.69 8.06 -6.52
CA TRP A 389 34.40 6.79 -6.74
C TRP A 389 34.06 6.17 -8.11
N LEU A 390 32.87 6.46 -8.64
CA LEU A 390 32.42 5.99 -9.96
C LEU A 390 32.89 6.86 -11.13
N ALA A 391 33.20 8.13 -10.89
CA ALA A 391 33.64 9.12 -11.88
C ALA A 391 35.15 9.04 -12.13
#